data_AF-A0AAV0EB04-F1
#
_entry.id   AF-A0AAV0EB04-F1
#
_cell.length_a   1.000
_cell.length_b   1.000
_cell.length_c   1.000
_cell.angle_alpha   90.00
_cell.angle_beta   90.00
_cell.angle_gamma   90.00
#
_symmetry.space_group_name_H-M   'P 1'
#
loop_
_entity.id
_entity.type
_entity.pdbx_description
1 polymer ?
#
loop_
_entity_poly.entity_id
_entity_poly.type
_entity_poly.pdbx_seq_one_letter_code
_entity_poly.pdbx_strand_id
1 'polypeptide(L)'
;MAAVDVEYVKEIEKARRDLRALIYSKQCAPLMLRLAWHDAGTYDAKTKTGGPNGSIRNETEYNHSANAGLKTAIDLCESVKTKHPKITYADLFQLAGIVAVEITGGPSIDFVPGRKDSLESPEEGRLPDAKQGQSHLRDVFYRMGLSDKDIVALSGGHTLGKAHRERSGFDGAWTEHPWKFDNSYFVELLKRKSHHKEAAY
;
A
#
# COMPACT_ATOMS: atom_id res chain seq x y z
N MET A 1 -19.34 13.47 -1.06
CA MET A 1 -18.22 13.77 -1.98
C MET A 1 -18.81 14.43 -3.21
N ALA A 2 -18.15 15.46 -3.76
CA ALA A 2 -18.59 16.02 -5.04
C ALA A 2 -18.41 14.97 -6.13
N ALA A 3 -19.41 14.78 -6.99
CA ALA A 3 -19.26 13.92 -8.15
C ALA A 3 -18.14 14.49 -9.03
N VAL A 4 -17.14 13.66 -9.38
CA VAL A 4 -16.16 14.03 -10.39
C VAL A 4 -16.84 14.08 -11.76
N ASP A 5 -16.33 14.93 -12.66
CA ASP A 5 -16.90 15.01 -13.99
C ASP A 5 -16.58 13.76 -14.84
N VAL A 6 -17.34 13.58 -15.93
CA VAL A 6 -17.21 12.44 -16.85
C VAL A 6 -15.82 12.36 -17.50
N GLU A 7 -15.18 13.49 -17.72
CA GLU A 7 -13.84 13.54 -18.33
C GLU A 7 -12.78 13.04 -17.35
N TYR A 8 -12.91 13.38 -16.06
CA TYR A 8 -12.05 12.84 -15.00
C TYR A 8 -12.17 11.32 -14.90
N VAL A 9 -13.39 10.77 -14.95
CA VAL A 9 -13.61 9.31 -14.96
C VAL A 9 -12.93 8.65 -16.17
N LYS A 10 -13.03 9.25 -17.36
CA LYS A 10 -12.34 8.73 -18.55
C LYS A 10 -10.82 8.76 -18.41
N GLU A 11 -10.27 9.80 -17.77
CA GLU A 11 -8.83 9.88 -17.49
C GLU A 11 -8.38 8.83 -16.48
N ILE A 12 -9.17 8.55 -15.44
CA ILE A 12 -8.91 7.44 -14.51
C ILE A 12 -8.83 6.10 -15.24
N GLU A 13 -9.76 5.83 -16.17
CA GLU A 13 -9.74 4.58 -16.95
C GLU A 13 -8.52 4.47 -17.88
N LYS A 14 -8.05 5.59 -18.45
CA LYS A 14 -6.78 5.60 -19.21
C LYS A 14 -5.59 5.35 -18.29
N ALA A 15 -5.51 6.03 -17.15
CA ALA A 15 -4.45 5.84 -16.17
C ALA A 15 -4.41 4.42 -15.63
N ARG A 16 -5.57 3.78 -15.39
CA ARG A 16 -5.66 2.35 -14.99
C ARG A 16 -4.98 1.44 -16.01
N ARG A 17 -5.19 1.66 -17.31
CA ARG A 17 -4.53 0.87 -18.38
C ARG A 17 -3.02 1.09 -18.40
N ASP A 18 -2.58 2.34 -18.29
CA ASP A 18 -1.16 2.69 -18.26
C ASP A 18 -0.44 2.14 -17.02
N LEU A 19 -1.08 2.20 -15.85
CA LEU A 19 -0.61 1.54 -14.63
C LEU A 19 -0.49 0.03 -14.81
N ARG A 20 -1.49 -0.62 -15.44
CA ARG A 20 -1.44 -2.07 -15.68
C ARG A 20 -0.22 -2.45 -16.53
N ALA A 21 0.04 -1.70 -17.61
CA ALA A 21 1.20 -1.90 -18.46
C ALA A 21 2.53 -1.64 -17.73
N LEU A 22 2.61 -0.55 -16.95
CA LEU A 22 3.78 -0.22 -16.15
C LEU A 22 4.08 -1.30 -15.11
N ILE A 23 3.07 -1.70 -14.33
CA ILE A 23 3.22 -2.65 -13.23
C ILE A 23 3.62 -4.03 -13.76
N TYR A 24 3.03 -4.46 -14.87
CA TYR A 24 3.40 -5.70 -15.54
C TYR A 24 4.87 -5.66 -16.01
N SER A 25 5.23 -4.63 -16.77
CA SER A 25 6.56 -4.53 -17.39
C SER A 25 7.70 -4.35 -16.39
N LYS A 26 7.46 -3.63 -15.30
CA LYS A 26 8.46 -3.37 -14.25
C LYS A 26 8.44 -4.40 -13.13
N GLN A 27 7.48 -5.32 -13.13
CA GLN A 27 7.26 -6.29 -12.06
C GLN A 27 7.29 -5.60 -10.68
N CYS A 28 6.48 -4.55 -10.51
CA CYS A 28 6.52 -3.71 -9.32
C CYS A 28 5.21 -3.70 -8.52
N ALA A 29 4.31 -4.67 -8.76
CA ALA A 29 3.02 -4.76 -8.07
C ALA A 29 3.14 -4.70 -6.53
N PRO A 30 4.02 -5.47 -5.86
CA PRO A 30 4.14 -5.38 -4.39
C PRO A 30 4.56 -3.99 -3.90
N LEU A 31 5.41 -3.30 -4.67
CA LEU A 31 5.87 -1.95 -4.34
C LEU A 31 4.74 -0.91 -4.50
N MET A 32 3.89 -1.05 -5.51
CA MET A 32 2.73 -0.18 -5.71
C MET A 32 1.65 -0.40 -4.65
N LEU A 33 1.41 -1.65 -4.24
CA LEU A 33 0.54 -1.93 -3.12
C LEU A 33 1.08 -1.31 -1.82
N ARG A 34 2.39 -1.41 -1.58
CA ARG A 34 3.03 -0.74 -0.43
C ARG A 34 2.89 0.78 -0.50
N LEU A 35 3.09 1.41 -1.67
CA LEU A 35 2.91 2.85 -1.83
C LEU A 35 1.50 3.29 -1.44
N ALA A 36 0.47 2.62 -1.96
CA ALA A 36 -0.92 2.91 -1.66
C ALA A 36 -1.25 2.73 -0.17
N TRP A 37 -0.75 1.64 0.45
CA TRP A 37 -0.89 1.39 1.88
C TRP A 37 -0.22 2.48 2.72
N HIS A 38 1.01 2.87 2.41
CA HIS A 38 1.75 3.86 3.20
C HIS A 38 1.15 5.26 3.10
N ASP A 39 0.63 5.66 1.93
CA ASP A 39 -0.10 6.91 1.77
C ASP A 39 -1.40 6.91 2.61
N ALA A 40 -2.15 5.80 2.61
CA ALA A 40 -3.39 5.68 3.37
C ALA A 40 -3.17 5.49 4.89
N GLY A 41 -2.11 4.79 5.29
CA GLY A 41 -1.85 4.32 6.65
C GLY A 41 -1.57 5.42 7.68
N THR A 42 -1.36 6.64 7.24
CA THR A 42 -1.11 7.80 8.10
C THR A 42 -2.39 8.46 8.63
N TYR A 43 -3.56 7.99 8.21
CA TYR A 43 -4.85 8.55 8.62
C TYR A 43 -5.06 8.45 10.14
N ASP A 44 -5.61 9.52 10.69
CA ASP A 44 -6.11 9.58 12.06
C ASP A 44 -7.58 10.03 12.05
N ALA A 45 -8.47 9.13 12.46
CA ALA A 45 -9.91 9.35 12.48
C ALA A 45 -10.34 10.45 13.47
N LYS A 46 -9.58 10.67 14.54
CA LYS A 46 -9.89 11.69 15.57
C LYS A 46 -9.56 13.08 15.07
N THR A 47 -8.38 13.28 14.49
CA THR A 47 -7.92 14.59 14.01
C THR A 47 -8.28 14.86 12.55
N LYS A 48 -8.67 13.83 11.80
CA LYS A 48 -8.94 13.87 10.34
C LYS A 48 -7.73 14.35 9.53
N THR A 49 -6.53 13.99 9.98
CA THR A 49 -5.25 14.33 9.33
C THR A 49 -4.60 13.09 8.70
N GLY A 50 -3.70 13.31 7.74
CA GLY A 50 -3.07 12.22 6.97
C GLY A 50 -4.06 11.50 6.05
N GLY A 51 -3.73 10.27 5.68
CA GLY A 51 -4.55 9.41 4.83
C GLY A 51 -4.25 9.58 3.34
N PRO A 52 -5.04 8.91 2.47
CA PRO A 52 -4.71 8.73 1.05
C PRO A 52 -4.95 10.02 0.26
N ASN A 53 -4.04 10.97 0.40
CA ASN A 53 -4.13 12.32 -0.15
C ASN A 53 -2.89 12.65 -1.00
N GLY A 54 -2.07 11.64 -1.32
CA GLY A 54 -0.88 11.77 -2.14
C GLY A 54 0.28 12.49 -1.47
N SER A 55 0.18 12.90 -0.19
CA SER A 55 1.25 13.62 0.52
C SER A 55 2.54 12.81 0.60
N ILE A 56 2.48 11.49 0.44
CA ILE A 56 3.67 10.63 0.40
C ILE A 56 4.69 11.05 -0.67
N ARG A 57 4.29 11.82 -1.69
CA ARG A 57 5.21 12.38 -2.70
C ARG A 57 6.07 13.55 -2.20
N ASN A 58 5.69 14.17 -1.08
CA ASN A 58 6.38 15.31 -0.51
C ASN A 58 7.72 14.86 0.09
N GLU A 59 8.74 15.71 -0.01
CA GLU A 59 10.10 15.39 0.46
C GLU A 59 10.18 15.03 1.94
N THR A 60 9.38 15.70 2.77
CA THR A 60 9.26 15.36 4.19
C THR A 60 8.80 13.91 4.37
N GLU A 61 7.70 13.51 3.70
CA GLU A 61 7.07 12.22 3.95
C GLU A 61 7.79 11.04 3.30
N TYR A 62 8.27 11.16 2.05
CA TYR A 62 8.99 10.02 1.45
C TYR A 62 10.33 9.72 2.14
N ASN A 63 10.88 10.68 2.88
CA ASN A 63 12.11 10.52 3.67
C ASN A 63 11.85 9.96 5.08
N HIS A 64 10.59 9.77 5.51
CA HIS A 64 10.30 9.03 6.74
C HIS A 64 10.91 7.63 6.67
N SER A 65 11.46 7.15 7.79
CA SER A 65 12.15 5.87 7.91
C SER A 65 11.30 4.68 7.43
N ALA A 66 10.02 4.65 7.79
CA ALA A 66 9.07 3.62 7.35
C ALA A 66 8.83 3.62 5.83
N ASN A 67 9.09 4.76 5.15
CA ASN A 67 8.88 4.96 3.72
C ASN A 67 10.14 4.67 2.88
N ALA A 68 11.24 4.20 3.49
CA ALA A 68 12.46 3.85 2.78
C ALA A 68 12.19 3.02 1.51
N GLY A 69 12.66 3.51 0.36
CA GLY A 69 12.49 2.90 -0.97
C GLY A 69 11.19 3.26 -1.71
N LEU A 70 10.24 3.99 -1.12
CA LEU A 70 8.99 4.38 -1.79
C LEU A 70 9.17 5.49 -2.83
N LYS A 71 10.27 6.25 -2.76
CA LYS A 71 10.63 7.20 -3.83
C LYS A 71 10.71 6.53 -5.21
N THR A 72 11.19 5.29 -5.29
CA THR A 72 11.18 4.50 -6.54
C THR A 72 9.76 4.26 -7.06
N ALA A 73 8.79 4.00 -6.18
CA ALA A 73 7.39 3.79 -6.55
C ALA A 73 6.74 5.10 -7.06
N ILE A 74 7.05 6.22 -6.38
CA ILE A 74 6.61 7.56 -6.75
C ILE A 74 7.15 7.93 -8.13
N ASP A 75 8.45 7.72 -8.38
CA ASP A 75 9.09 8.02 -9.67
C ASP A 75 8.53 7.17 -10.82
N LEU A 76 8.18 5.92 -10.55
CA LEU A 76 7.49 5.07 -11.52
C LEU A 76 6.08 5.61 -11.82
N CYS A 77 5.33 6.03 -10.81
CA CYS A 77 4.01 6.65 -10.99
C CYS A 77 4.08 7.96 -11.76
N GLU A 78 5.18 8.73 -11.65
CA GLU A 78 5.37 9.97 -12.41
C GLU A 78 5.30 9.76 -13.92
N SER A 79 5.79 8.63 -14.42
CA SER A 79 5.69 8.27 -15.84
C SER A 79 4.24 8.11 -16.35
N VAL A 80 3.30 7.80 -15.45
CA VAL A 80 1.87 7.75 -15.74
C VAL A 80 1.23 9.12 -15.48
N LYS A 81 1.61 9.78 -14.37
CA LYS A 81 1.11 11.11 -13.99
C LYS A 81 1.30 12.14 -15.11
N THR A 82 2.48 12.15 -15.74
CA THR A 82 2.82 13.07 -16.84
C THR A 82 1.90 12.93 -18.04
N LYS A 83 1.41 11.73 -18.33
CA LYS A 83 0.43 11.46 -19.39
C LYS A 83 -1.00 11.83 -19.00
N HIS A 84 -1.29 11.83 -17.70
CA HIS A 84 -2.60 12.11 -17.12
C HIS A 84 -2.52 13.31 -16.15
N PRO A 85 -2.25 14.54 -16.63
CA PRO A 85 -2.05 15.69 -15.75
C PRO A 85 -3.30 16.04 -14.92
N LYS A 86 -4.50 15.66 -15.38
CA LYS A 86 -5.77 15.94 -14.69
C LYS A 86 -6.01 15.11 -13.43
N ILE A 87 -5.50 13.88 -13.34
CA ILE A 87 -5.73 13.02 -12.16
C ILE A 87 -4.85 13.50 -11.00
N THR A 88 -5.37 13.46 -9.78
CA THR A 88 -4.58 13.77 -8.58
C THR A 88 -3.56 12.66 -8.30
N TYR A 89 -2.46 12.97 -7.63
CA TYR A 89 -1.53 11.96 -7.12
C TYR A 89 -2.23 11.03 -6.13
N ALA A 90 -3.12 11.59 -5.30
CA ALA A 90 -3.92 10.84 -4.35
C ALA A 90 -4.74 9.72 -5.03
N ASP A 91 -5.45 10.02 -6.11
CA ASP A 91 -6.18 9.00 -6.87
C ASP A 91 -5.23 8.07 -7.62
N LEU A 92 -4.14 8.58 -8.18
CA LEU A 92 -3.16 7.78 -8.92
C LEU A 92 -2.51 6.69 -8.06
N PHE A 93 -2.06 7.03 -6.84
CA PHE A 93 -1.39 6.07 -5.96
C PHE A 93 -2.35 4.99 -5.46
N GLN A 94 -3.58 5.35 -5.10
CA GLN A 94 -4.59 4.39 -4.69
C GLN A 94 -5.03 3.48 -5.84
N LEU A 95 -5.16 4.03 -7.05
CA LEU A 95 -5.41 3.26 -8.26
C LEU A 95 -4.26 2.29 -8.58
N ALA A 96 -3.01 2.70 -8.38
CA ALA A 96 -1.84 1.84 -8.56
C ALA A 96 -1.85 0.65 -7.60
N GLY A 97 -2.24 0.85 -6.33
CA GLY A 97 -2.43 -0.22 -5.36
C GLY A 97 -3.51 -1.22 -5.77
N ILE A 98 -4.67 -0.74 -6.24
CA ILE A 98 -5.76 -1.61 -6.74
C ILE A 98 -5.29 -2.42 -7.95
N VAL A 99 -4.69 -1.77 -8.95
CA VAL A 99 -4.20 -2.46 -10.16
C VAL A 99 -3.14 -3.50 -9.80
N ALA A 100 -2.29 -3.23 -8.81
CA ALA A 100 -1.31 -4.19 -8.32
C ALA A 100 -1.96 -5.46 -7.73
N VAL A 101 -3.04 -5.32 -6.96
CA VAL A 101 -3.81 -6.47 -6.45
C VAL A 101 -4.46 -7.24 -7.58
N GLU A 102 -5.15 -6.55 -8.49
CA GLU A 102 -5.86 -7.19 -9.61
C GLU A 102 -4.92 -7.95 -10.55
N ILE A 103 -3.78 -7.36 -10.92
CA ILE A 103 -2.86 -7.96 -11.89
C ILE A 103 -2.11 -9.18 -11.33
N THR A 104 -2.01 -9.28 -10.00
CA THR A 104 -1.40 -10.42 -9.31
C THR A 104 -2.40 -11.53 -8.99
N GLY A 105 -3.65 -11.41 -9.47
CA GLY A 105 -4.70 -12.40 -9.31
C GLY A 105 -5.59 -12.21 -8.08
N GLY A 106 -5.49 -11.06 -7.41
CA GLY A 106 -6.30 -10.72 -6.25
C GLY A 106 -7.74 -10.29 -6.61
N PRO A 107 -8.54 -9.93 -5.61
CA PRO A 107 -9.92 -9.52 -5.82
C PRO A 107 -10.02 -8.20 -6.61
N SER A 108 -11.12 -8.01 -7.32
CA SER A 108 -11.52 -6.69 -7.83
C SER A 108 -11.91 -5.78 -6.67
N ILE A 109 -11.38 -4.56 -6.66
CA ILE A 109 -11.64 -3.55 -5.63
C ILE A 109 -12.28 -2.35 -6.29
N ASP A 110 -13.45 -1.94 -5.78
CA ASP A 110 -14.14 -0.76 -6.27
C ASP A 110 -13.29 0.50 -6.05
N PHE A 111 -13.11 1.28 -7.11
CA PHE A 111 -12.37 2.54 -7.05
C PHE A 111 -13.34 3.71 -7.14
N VAL A 112 -13.31 4.57 -6.12
CA VAL A 112 -14.05 5.84 -6.11
C VAL A 112 -13.06 6.99 -6.30
N PRO A 113 -13.11 7.72 -7.42
CA PRO A 113 -12.24 8.87 -7.69
C PRO A 113 -12.68 10.13 -6.91
N GLY A 114 -11.80 11.12 -6.86
CA GLY A 114 -12.07 12.45 -6.32
C GLY A 114 -11.25 12.81 -5.10
N ARG A 115 -10.22 12.03 -4.75
CA ARG A 115 -9.27 12.42 -3.70
C ARG A 115 -8.51 13.66 -4.15
N LYS A 116 -8.23 14.56 -3.20
CA LYS A 116 -7.47 15.78 -3.45
C LYS A 116 -6.04 15.59 -2.98
N ASP A 117 -5.12 16.19 -3.72
CA ASP A 117 -3.72 16.23 -3.32
C ASP A 117 -3.52 17.14 -2.11
N SER A 118 -2.81 16.64 -1.11
CA SER A 118 -2.30 17.43 0.01
C SER A 118 -0.88 17.90 -0.28
N LEU A 119 -0.55 19.12 0.16
CA LEU A 119 0.82 19.63 0.27
C LEU A 119 1.38 19.45 1.70
N GLU A 120 0.51 19.15 2.66
CA GLU A 120 0.86 18.92 4.04
C GLU A 120 1.14 17.44 4.26
N SER A 121 2.31 17.15 4.83
CA SER A 121 2.71 15.80 5.23
C SER A 121 2.30 15.55 6.67
N PRO A 122 1.81 14.35 7.03
CA PRO A 122 1.61 13.97 8.42
C PRO A 122 2.97 13.89 9.13
N GLU A 123 2.97 14.01 10.46
CA GLU A 123 4.15 13.70 11.27
C GLU A 123 4.54 12.21 11.12
N GLU A 124 5.84 11.94 11.19
CA GLU A 124 6.38 10.59 11.18
C GLU A 124 5.88 9.77 12.40
N GLY A 125 5.87 8.43 12.26
CA GLY A 125 5.59 7.51 13.37
C GLY A 125 4.16 6.97 13.42
N ARG A 126 3.31 7.31 12.43
CA ARG A 126 1.93 6.79 12.36
C ARG A 126 1.84 5.37 11.79
N LEU A 127 2.82 4.92 11.02
CA LEU A 127 2.84 3.59 10.41
C LEU A 127 3.27 2.51 11.42
N PRO A 128 2.82 1.24 11.26
CA PRO A 128 3.11 0.18 12.21
C PRO A 128 4.60 -0.20 12.21
N ASP A 129 5.11 -0.57 13.39
CA ASP A 129 6.48 -1.04 13.59
C ASP A 129 6.48 -2.56 13.57
N ALA A 130 7.24 -3.14 12.64
CA ALA A 130 7.32 -4.59 12.43
C ALA A 130 7.91 -5.35 13.62
N LYS A 131 8.58 -4.67 14.57
CA LYS A 131 9.15 -5.29 15.78
C LYS A 131 8.15 -5.37 16.94
N GLN A 132 6.99 -4.74 16.81
CA GLN A 132 5.97 -4.71 17.86
C GLN A 132 4.87 -5.76 17.64
N GLY A 133 4.08 -6.00 18.68
CA GLY A 133 3.06 -7.05 18.72
C GLY A 133 1.63 -6.56 18.48
N GLN A 134 0.67 -7.40 18.82
CA GLN A 134 -0.77 -7.19 18.57
C GLN A 134 -1.35 -5.90 19.17
N SER A 135 -0.86 -5.44 20.33
CA SER A 135 -1.37 -4.22 20.97
C SER A 135 -1.05 -3.01 20.10
N HIS A 136 0.18 -2.91 19.60
CA HIS A 136 0.60 -1.86 18.67
C HIS A 136 -0.20 -1.89 17.37
N LEU A 137 -0.46 -3.08 16.83
CA LEU A 137 -1.32 -3.20 15.65
C LEU A 137 -2.71 -2.63 15.89
N ARG A 138 -3.32 -2.92 17.05
CA ARG A 138 -4.62 -2.32 17.39
C ARG A 138 -4.52 -0.81 17.56
N ASP A 139 -3.51 -0.30 18.26
CA ASP A 139 -3.33 1.14 18.45
C ASP A 139 -3.23 1.89 17.10
N VAL A 140 -2.47 1.34 16.16
CA VAL A 140 -2.28 1.92 14.82
C VAL A 140 -3.55 1.82 13.97
N PHE A 141 -4.13 0.64 13.83
CA PHE A 141 -5.26 0.43 12.92
C PHE A 141 -6.58 0.96 13.48
N TYR A 142 -6.77 0.96 14.80
CA TYR A 142 -7.96 1.56 15.42
C TYR A 142 -7.93 3.08 15.29
N ARG A 143 -6.75 3.71 15.34
CA ARG A 143 -6.59 5.14 14.99
C ARG A 143 -7.08 5.43 13.57
N MET A 144 -6.90 4.49 12.63
CA MET A 144 -7.41 4.59 11.27
C MET A 144 -8.92 4.32 11.15
N GLY A 145 -9.55 3.81 12.21
CA GLY A 145 -10.96 3.39 12.22
C GLY A 145 -11.20 1.97 11.69
N LEU A 146 -10.16 1.13 11.65
CA LEU A 146 -10.23 -0.25 11.15
C LEU A 146 -10.43 -1.25 12.30
N SER A 147 -11.06 -2.39 12.02
CA SER A 147 -11.36 -3.45 12.99
C SER A 147 -10.27 -4.54 13.04
N ASP A 148 -10.33 -5.42 14.05
CA ASP A 148 -9.46 -6.62 14.12
C ASP A 148 -9.55 -7.48 12.85
N LYS A 149 -10.73 -7.58 12.23
CA LYS A 149 -10.92 -8.29 10.96
C LYS A 149 -10.12 -7.64 9.83
N ASP A 150 -10.15 -6.31 9.77
CA ASP A 150 -9.42 -5.54 8.76
C ASP A 150 -7.91 -5.66 8.95
N ILE A 151 -7.42 -5.64 10.20
CA ILE A 151 -6.00 -5.88 10.51
C ILE A 151 -5.54 -7.20 9.92
N VAL A 152 -6.28 -8.29 10.18
CA VAL A 152 -5.90 -9.63 9.71
C VAL A 152 -5.99 -9.72 8.19
N ALA A 153 -7.07 -9.20 7.59
CA ALA A 153 -7.24 -9.23 6.14
C ALA A 153 -6.14 -8.44 5.42
N LEU A 154 -5.83 -7.22 5.87
CA LEU A 154 -4.79 -6.36 5.31
C LEU A 154 -3.38 -6.91 5.53
N SER A 155 -3.13 -7.60 6.64
CA SER A 155 -1.86 -8.32 6.87
C SER A 155 -1.58 -9.36 5.78
N GLY A 156 -2.64 -9.93 5.19
CA GLY A 156 -2.55 -10.83 4.03
C GLY A 156 -1.93 -10.19 2.78
N GLY A 157 -1.87 -8.85 2.70
CA GLY A 157 -1.17 -8.15 1.62
C GLY A 157 0.31 -8.53 1.51
N HIS A 158 0.93 -8.98 2.61
CA HIS A 158 2.29 -9.54 2.62
C HIS A 158 2.43 -10.86 1.86
N THR A 159 1.34 -11.44 1.33
CA THR A 159 1.45 -12.52 0.33
C THR A 159 2.26 -12.08 -0.89
N LEU A 160 2.29 -10.77 -1.17
CA LEU A 160 3.07 -10.14 -2.22
C LEU A 160 4.39 -9.56 -1.69
N GLY A 161 5.44 -9.71 -2.49
CA GLY A 161 6.72 -9.06 -2.31
C GLY A 161 7.61 -9.67 -1.24
N LYS A 162 8.57 -8.87 -0.80
CA LYS A 162 9.60 -9.25 0.16
C LYS A 162 10.10 -8.05 0.94
N ALA A 163 10.68 -8.31 2.10
CA ALA A 163 11.49 -7.34 2.80
C ALA A 163 12.85 -7.18 2.13
N HIS A 164 13.49 -6.05 2.40
CA HIS A 164 14.79 -5.67 1.86
C HIS A 164 15.64 -5.09 2.99
N ARG A 165 16.83 -5.65 3.21
CA ARG A 165 17.68 -5.34 4.36
C ARG A 165 18.04 -3.86 4.42
N GLU A 166 18.34 -3.26 3.27
CA GLU A 166 18.69 -1.85 3.13
C GLU A 166 17.53 -0.88 3.36
N ARG A 167 16.28 -1.37 3.40
CA ARG A 167 15.08 -0.55 3.60
C ARG A 167 14.52 -0.67 5.01
N SER A 168 14.43 -1.91 5.51
CA SER A 168 13.71 -2.21 6.76
C SER A 168 14.58 -2.92 7.82
N GLY A 169 15.79 -3.35 7.46
CA GLY A 169 16.61 -4.25 8.27
C GLY A 169 16.18 -5.74 8.19
N PHE A 170 14.99 -6.04 7.67
CA PHE A 170 14.52 -7.41 7.40
C PHE A 170 14.77 -7.79 5.94
N ASP A 171 14.87 -9.09 5.65
CA ASP A 171 15.12 -9.61 4.30
C ASP A 171 14.28 -10.86 4.02
N GLY A 172 13.95 -11.08 2.75
CA GLY A 172 13.25 -12.27 2.28
C GLY A 172 11.74 -12.10 2.07
N ALA A 173 11.16 -13.02 1.28
CA ALA A 173 9.74 -13.07 0.98
C ALA A 173 8.96 -13.80 2.08
N TRP A 174 7.68 -13.46 2.23
CA TRP A 174 6.78 -14.19 3.13
C TRP A 174 6.24 -15.49 2.52
N THR A 175 6.20 -15.57 1.18
CA THR A 175 5.64 -16.69 0.42
C THR A 175 6.63 -17.16 -0.65
N GLU A 176 6.46 -18.39 -1.13
CA GLU A 176 7.27 -18.96 -2.23
C GLU A 176 7.01 -18.24 -3.57
N HIS A 177 5.82 -17.68 -3.74
CA HIS A 177 5.38 -16.99 -4.96
C HIS A 177 5.01 -15.53 -4.66
N PRO A 178 5.98 -14.63 -4.46
CA PRO A 178 5.75 -13.24 -4.01
C PRO A 178 5.12 -12.33 -5.07
N TRP A 179 4.65 -12.88 -6.18
CA TRP A 179 4.01 -12.18 -7.29
C TRP A 179 2.56 -12.63 -7.51
N LYS A 180 2.06 -13.54 -6.66
CA LYS A 180 0.73 -14.10 -6.73
C LYS A 180 -0.06 -13.71 -5.49
N PHE A 181 -1.20 -13.09 -5.69
CA PHE A 181 -2.10 -12.73 -4.60
C PHE A 181 -3.00 -13.93 -4.29
N ASP A 182 -2.72 -14.60 -3.18
CA ASP A 182 -3.55 -15.68 -2.64
C ASP A 182 -3.45 -15.71 -1.11
N ASN A 183 -3.90 -16.79 -0.47
CA ASN A 183 -3.89 -16.93 0.98
C ASN A 183 -2.58 -17.55 1.54
N SER A 184 -1.53 -17.69 0.73
CA SER A 184 -0.29 -18.37 1.12
C SER A 184 0.39 -17.71 2.32
N TYR A 185 0.28 -16.39 2.48
CA TYR A 185 0.78 -15.70 3.68
C TYR A 185 0.28 -16.35 4.98
N PHE A 186 -1.03 -16.67 5.06
CA PHE A 186 -1.62 -17.27 6.24
C PHE A 186 -1.25 -18.75 6.37
N VAL A 187 -1.17 -19.47 5.25
CA VAL A 187 -0.73 -20.88 5.22
C VAL A 187 0.69 -20.99 5.79
N GLU A 188 1.62 -20.18 5.31
CA GLU A 188 3.01 -20.15 5.76
C GLU A 188 3.14 -19.70 7.23
N LEU A 189 2.33 -18.71 7.65
CA LEU A 189 2.30 -18.26 9.04
C LEU A 189 1.88 -19.39 10.00
N LEU A 190 0.91 -20.22 9.61
CA LEU A 190 0.45 -21.36 10.42
C LEU A 190 1.48 -22.50 10.45
N LYS A 191 2.15 -22.79 9.33
CA LYS A 191 3.24 -23.79 9.27
C LYS A 191 4.42 -23.41 10.16
N ARG A 192 4.84 -22.13 10.16
CA ARG A 192 5.95 -21.69 11.02
C ARG A 192 5.61 -21.83 12.51
N LYS A 193 4.34 -21.65 12.90
CA LYS A 193 3.90 -21.86 14.28
C LYS A 193 3.94 -23.33 14.72
N SER A 194 3.72 -24.31 13.83
CA SER A 194 3.83 -25.72 14.20
C SER A 194 5.28 -26.14 14.50
N HIS A 195 6.24 -25.66 13.72
CA HIS A 195 7.66 -26.00 13.94
C HIS A 195 8.25 -25.42 15.24
N HIS A 196 7.77 -24.26 15.70
CA HIS A 196 8.14 -23.74 17.02
C HIS A 196 7.52 -24.52 18.20
N LYS A 197 6.45 -25.29 17.97
CA LYS A 197 5.87 -26.18 18.99
C LYS A 197 6.52 -27.56 19.02
N GLU A 198 7.02 -28.05 17.89
CA GLU A 198 7.72 -29.35 17.80
C GLU A 198 9.15 -29.31 18.35
N ALA A 199 9.80 -28.14 18.37
CA ALA A 199 11.12 -27.95 18.99
C ALA A 199 11.08 -27.82 20.53
N ALA A 200 9.93 -28.09 21.17
CA ALA A 200 9.71 -27.91 22.60
C ALA A 200 9.42 -29.23 23.37
N TYR A 201 9.75 -30.38 22.77
CA TYR A 201 9.70 -31.70 23.43
C TYR A 201 11.04 -32.43 23.31
#